data_AF-A0A8E2EVX2-F1
#
_entry.id   AF-A0A8E2EVX2-F1
#
_cell.length_a   1.000
_cell.length_b   1.000
_cell.length_c   1.000
_cell.angle_alpha   90.00
_cell.angle_beta   90.00
_cell.angle_gamma   90.00
#
_symmetry.space_group_name_H-M   'P 1'
#
loop_
_entity.id
_entity.type
_entity.pdbx_description
1 polymer ?
#
loop_
_entity_poly.entity_id
_entity_poly.type
_entity_poly.pdbx_seq_one_letter_code
_entity_poly.pdbx_strand_id
1 'polypeptide(L)'
;MPTNSSPPSALLISGPGIPSTTFKLQPAAFLVPSLTSTTGGSLKISAAVLKGYAKGVVAVSALIASPTPQQGTLAPAIASQSVKLAYSESAGSYDIYSTALASSVPADLSKTSVDITAEFKDGSKVVDEYNLLTFLG
;
A
#
# COMPACT_ATOMS: atom_id res chain seq x y z
N MET A 1 -24.64 2.56 -4.12
CA MET A 1 -23.62 3.25 -3.30
C MET A 1 -22.86 2.21 -2.53
N PRO A 2 -21.55 1.99 -2.73
CA PRO A 2 -20.83 1.04 -1.89
C PRO A 2 -20.66 1.68 -0.51
N THR A 3 -21.19 1.02 0.51
CA THR A 3 -20.98 1.36 1.92
C THR A 3 -19.52 1.11 2.24
N ASN A 4 -18.77 2.16 2.60
CA ASN A 4 -17.42 2.06 3.09
C ASN A 4 -17.44 1.46 4.51
N SER A 5 -17.69 0.15 4.61
CA SER A 5 -17.59 -0.57 5.88
C SER A 5 -16.12 -0.76 6.20
N SER A 6 -15.67 -0.18 7.31
CA SER A 6 -14.34 -0.46 7.87
C SER A 6 -14.14 -1.98 7.93
N PRO A 7 -13.00 -2.52 7.47
CA PRO A 7 -12.72 -3.94 7.57
C PRO A 7 -12.78 -4.39 9.04
N PRO A 8 -13.18 -5.65 9.31
CA PRO A 8 -13.30 -6.16 10.67
C PRO A 8 -11.94 -6.12 11.37
N SER A 9 -11.86 -5.49 12.54
CA SER A 9 -10.62 -5.38 13.33
C SER A 9 -10.34 -6.62 14.19
N ALA A 10 -11.29 -7.55 14.27
CA ALA A 10 -11.15 -8.80 15.00
C ALA A 10 -12.06 -9.89 14.45
N LEU A 11 -11.63 -11.14 14.59
CA LEU A 11 -12.40 -12.35 14.34
C LEU A 11 -12.77 -12.99 15.68
N LEU A 12 -14.06 -13.18 15.93
CA LEU A 12 -14.55 -13.93 17.08
C LEU A 12 -14.87 -15.37 16.64
N ILE A 13 -14.29 -16.35 17.33
CA ILE A 13 -14.62 -17.76 17.15
C ILE A 13 -15.31 -18.25 18.42
N SER A 14 -16.53 -18.75 18.31
CA SER A 14 -17.30 -19.34 19.40
C SER A 14 -18.14 -20.52 18.90
N GLY A 15 -18.45 -21.47 19.77
CA GLY A 15 -19.26 -22.65 19.43
C GLY A 15 -19.67 -23.46 20.66
N PRO A 16 -20.56 -24.46 20.51
CA PRO A 16 -20.98 -25.30 21.62
C PRO A 16 -19.78 -26.02 22.25
N GLY A 17 -19.50 -25.73 23.53
CA GLY A 17 -18.35 -26.29 24.25
C GLY A 17 -16.99 -25.67 23.92
N ILE A 18 -16.93 -24.64 23.06
CA ILE A 18 -15.70 -23.91 22.72
C ILE A 18 -15.76 -22.52 23.37
N PRO A 19 -14.81 -22.16 24.26
CA PRO A 19 -14.77 -20.83 24.84
C PRO A 19 -14.51 -19.78 23.74
N SER A 20 -15.28 -18.69 23.81
CA SER A 20 -15.16 -17.56 22.88
C SER A 20 -13.73 -17.01 22.85
N THR A 21 -13.10 -17.03 21.69
CA THR A 21 -11.74 -16.52 21.48
C THR A 21 -11.75 -15.41 20.43
N THR A 22 -11.14 -14.28 20.76
CA THR A 22 -11.05 -13.10 19.88
C THR A 22 -9.64 -12.99 19.30
N PHE A 23 -9.53 -12.98 17.97
CA PHE A 23 -8.28 -12.76 17.24
C PHE A 23 -8.27 -11.35 16.67
N LYS A 24 -7.28 -10.52 17.04
CA LYS A 24 -7.12 -9.20 16.43
C LYS A 24 -6.63 -9.36 15.00
N LEU A 25 -7.31 -8.72 14.06
CA LEU A 25 -6.90 -8.67 12.66
C LEU A 25 -6.11 -7.38 12.44
N GLN A 26 -4.88 -7.53 11.97
CA GLN A 26 -3.99 -6.41 11.66
C GLN A 26 -3.35 -6.66 10.30
N PRO A 27 -3.40 -5.70 9.36
CA PRO A 27 -2.75 -5.84 8.07
C PRO A 27 -1.23 -5.94 8.26
N ALA A 28 -0.59 -6.86 7.57
CA ALA A 28 0.87 -7.04 7.66
C ALA A 28 1.64 -5.95 6.88
N ALA A 29 1.06 -5.42 5.81
CA ALA A 29 1.56 -4.28 5.07
C ALA A 29 0.40 -3.50 4.43
N PHE A 30 0.51 -2.17 4.34
CA PHE A 30 -0.48 -1.32 3.65
C PHE A 30 0.11 0.03 3.26
N LEU A 31 -0.45 0.69 2.23
CA LEU A 31 -0.15 2.08 1.88
C LEU A 31 -0.62 3.00 3.02
N VAL A 32 0.17 4.02 3.38
CA VAL A 32 -0.25 5.05 4.34
C VAL A 32 -0.69 6.30 3.56
N PRO A 33 -2.00 6.54 3.38
CA PRO A 33 -2.47 7.61 2.51
C PRO A 33 -2.12 8.99 3.06
N SER A 34 -2.15 9.18 4.38
CA SER A 34 -1.81 10.45 5.04
C SER A 34 -0.34 10.84 4.94
N LEU A 35 0.55 9.88 4.64
CA LEU A 35 1.99 10.10 4.46
C LEU A 35 2.43 9.96 3.00
N THR A 36 1.50 9.59 2.13
CA THR A 36 1.67 9.61 0.68
C THR A 36 1.19 10.97 0.21
N SER A 37 1.96 11.69 -0.60
CA SER A 37 1.60 13.05 -1.00
C SER A 37 2.22 13.44 -2.31
N THR A 38 1.64 14.45 -2.96
CA THR A 38 2.22 15.08 -4.15
C THR A 38 2.49 16.54 -3.87
N THR A 39 3.74 16.98 -4.00
CA THR A 39 4.13 18.37 -3.74
C THR A 39 5.16 18.80 -4.77
N GLY A 40 4.91 19.91 -5.47
CA GLY A 40 5.87 20.52 -6.39
C GLY A 40 6.33 19.60 -7.53
N GLY A 41 5.45 18.73 -8.03
CA GLY A 41 5.82 17.76 -9.08
C GLY A 41 6.64 16.57 -8.59
N SER A 42 6.71 16.34 -7.27
CA SER A 42 7.28 15.14 -6.67
C SER A 42 6.18 14.28 -6.01
N LEU A 43 6.27 12.95 -6.16
CA LEU A 43 5.37 11.99 -5.51
C LEU A 43 6.11 11.31 -4.37
N LYS A 44 5.62 11.49 -3.14
CA LYS A 44 6.05 10.75 -1.96
C LYS A 44 5.10 9.58 -1.74
N ILE A 45 5.66 8.38 -1.63
CA ILE A 45 4.90 7.16 -1.31
C ILE A 45 5.38 6.65 0.03
N SER A 46 4.44 6.29 0.89
CA SER A 46 4.73 5.73 2.22
C SER A 46 3.90 4.48 2.47
N ALA A 47 4.54 3.44 3.00
CA ALA A 47 3.91 2.19 3.37
C ALA A 47 4.24 1.85 4.83
N ALA A 48 3.31 1.19 5.52
CA ALA A 48 3.50 0.68 6.86
C ALA A 48 3.60 -0.85 6.81
N VAL A 49 4.57 -1.42 7.52
CA VAL A 49 4.79 -2.87 7.61
C VAL A 49 4.83 -3.30 9.08
N LEU A 50 4.06 -4.32 9.45
CA LEU A 50 3.87 -4.77 10.82
C LEU A 50 5.17 -5.35 11.39
N LYS A 51 5.58 -4.83 12.55
CA LYS A 51 6.73 -5.34 13.30
C LYS A 51 6.51 -6.77 13.74
N GLY A 52 7.52 -7.61 13.53
CA GLY A 52 7.48 -9.00 13.97
C GLY A 52 6.67 -9.94 13.08
N TYR A 53 6.01 -9.44 12.03
CA TYR A 53 5.45 -10.31 11.00
C TYR A 53 6.58 -11.09 10.32
N ALA A 54 6.39 -12.40 10.13
CA ALA A 54 7.24 -13.26 9.31
C ALA A 54 8.77 -13.14 9.57
N LYS A 55 9.16 -12.94 10.85
CA LYS A 55 10.56 -12.78 11.31
C LYS A 55 11.31 -11.57 10.74
N GLY A 56 10.58 -10.59 10.20
CA GLY A 56 11.11 -9.32 9.73
C GLY A 56 11.04 -9.16 8.21
N VAL A 57 11.04 -7.90 7.78
CA VAL A 57 10.94 -7.51 6.38
C VAL A 57 12.31 -7.50 5.71
N VAL A 58 12.35 -7.91 4.44
CA VAL A 58 13.54 -7.97 3.57
C VAL A 58 13.53 -6.80 2.59
N ALA A 59 12.38 -6.56 1.96
CA ALA A 59 12.21 -5.50 0.99
C ALA A 59 10.78 -4.96 1.03
N VAL A 60 10.66 -3.68 0.76
CA VAL A 60 9.37 -3.02 0.53
C VAL A 60 9.48 -2.25 -0.78
N SER A 61 8.51 -2.43 -1.65
CA SER A 61 8.46 -1.77 -2.96
C SER A 61 7.06 -1.29 -3.28
N ALA A 62 6.96 -0.24 -4.08
CA ALA A 62 5.71 0.24 -4.64
C ALA A 62 5.73 0.03 -6.16
N LEU A 63 4.64 -0.46 -6.74
CA LEU A 63 4.38 -0.43 -8.16
C LEU A 63 3.38 0.69 -8.43
N ILE A 64 3.81 1.68 -9.18
CA ILE A 64 2.97 2.81 -9.57
C ILE A 64 2.48 2.52 -10.98
N ALA A 65 1.17 2.54 -11.19
CA ALA A 65 0.57 2.33 -12.49
C ALA A 65 -0.34 3.51 -12.85
N SER A 66 -0.16 4.04 -14.07
CA SER A 66 -0.91 5.21 -14.53
C SER A 66 -1.27 5.10 -16.01
N PRO A 67 -2.49 5.51 -16.41
CA PRO A 67 -2.86 5.64 -17.81
C PRO A 67 -2.02 6.70 -18.53
N THR A 68 -1.47 6.35 -19.68
CA THR A 68 -0.74 7.25 -20.58
C THR A 68 -1.44 7.33 -21.93
N PRO A 69 -1.65 8.54 -22.49
CA PRO A 69 -2.20 8.68 -23.84
C PRO A 69 -1.35 7.94 -24.88
N GLN A 70 -2.01 7.23 -25.79
CA GLN A 70 -1.36 6.56 -26.92
C GLN A 70 -1.84 7.22 -28.22
N GLN A 71 -0.90 7.77 -28.99
CA GLN A 71 -1.22 8.43 -30.25
C GLN A 71 -1.79 7.42 -31.26
N GLY A 72 -2.92 7.75 -31.88
CA GLY A 72 -3.55 6.91 -32.91
C GLY A 72 -4.46 5.81 -32.39
N THR A 73 -4.75 5.75 -31.08
CA THR A 73 -5.70 4.81 -30.49
C THR A 73 -6.74 5.55 -29.63
N LEU A 74 -7.91 4.93 -29.42
CA LEU A 74 -8.92 5.43 -28.47
C LEU A 74 -8.74 4.87 -27.05
N ALA A 75 -7.84 3.89 -26.89
CA ALA A 75 -7.55 3.24 -25.62
C ALA A 75 -6.21 3.74 -25.06
N PRO A 76 -6.13 4.16 -23.78
CA PRO A 76 -4.87 4.53 -23.15
C PRO A 76 -4.00 3.29 -22.89
N ALA A 77 -2.69 3.47 -22.97
CA ALA A 77 -1.73 2.48 -22.48
C ALA A 77 -1.54 2.65 -20.96
N ILE A 78 -1.00 1.63 -20.27
CA ILE A 78 -0.62 1.73 -18.86
C ILE A 78 0.90 1.81 -18.75
N ALA A 79 1.40 2.93 -18.27
CA ALA A 79 2.80 3.03 -17.84
C ALA A 79 2.89 2.55 -16.38
N SER A 80 3.90 1.73 -16.10
CA SER A 80 4.16 1.25 -14.75
C SER A 80 5.62 1.48 -14.35
N GLN A 81 5.83 1.79 -13.08
CA GLN A 81 7.16 2.01 -12.50
C GLN A 81 7.23 1.34 -11.13
N SER A 82 8.18 0.42 -10.96
CA SER A 82 8.49 -0.16 -9.66
C SER A 82 9.56 0.65 -8.96
N VAL A 83 9.35 0.95 -7.67
CA VAL A 83 10.25 1.76 -6.86
C VAL A 83 10.49 1.08 -5.52
N LYS A 84 11.74 1.09 -5.06
CA LYS A 84 12.10 0.58 -3.73
C LYS A 84 11.80 1.64 -2.68
N LEU A 85 11.15 1.22 -1.59
CA LEU A 85 10.89 2.06 -0.43
C LEU A 85 12.00 1.85 0.60
N ALA A 86 12.50 2.94 1.18
CA ALA A 86 13.53 2.91 2.20
C ALA A 86 12.89 3.03 3.59
N TYR A 87 13.45 2.35 4.59
CA TYR A 87 13.03 2.55 5.97
C TYR A 87 13.16 4.02 6.34
N SER A 88 12.09 4.59 6.90
CA SER A 88 12.02 5.99 7.31
C SER A 88 12.00 6.08 8.83
N GLU A 89 10.98 5.48 9.45
CA GLU A 89 10.73 5.62 10.88
C GLU A 89 9.88 4.46 11.40
N SER A 90 9.56 4.52 12.68
CA SER A 90 8.80 3.49 13.36
C SER A 90 7.64 4.13 14.11
N ALA A 91 6.42 3.67 13.85
CA ALA A 91 5.18 4.23 14.38
C ALA A 91 4.32 3.13 15.02
N GLY A 92 4.28 3.08 16.36
CA GLY A 92 3.55 2.07 17.11
C GLY A 92 4.04 0.65 16.79
N SER A 93 3.15 -0.20 16.26
CA SER A 93 3.48 -1.58 15.86
C SER A 93 3.99 -1.70 14.42
N TYR A 94 4.18 -0.59 13.70
CA TYR A 94 4.58 -0.61 12.29
C TYR A 94 5.92 0.09 12.08
N ASP A 95 6.68 -0.40 11.11
CA ASP A 95 7.80 0.31 10.50
C ASP A 95 7.32 0.98 9.20
N ILE A 96 7.68 2.24 9.03
CA ILE A 96 7.28 3.06 7.90
C ILE A 96 8.41 3.09 6.86
N TYR A 97 8.06 2.80 5.62
CA TYR A 97 8.95 2.80 4.47
C TYR A 97 8.48 3.85 3.47
N SER A 98 9.38 4.72 3.02
CA SER A 98 9.03 5.83 2.14
C SER A 98 10.04 6.03 1.02
N THR A 99 9.57 6.66 -0.06
CA THR A 99 10.41 7.15 -1.17
C THR A 99 9.80 8.40 -1.76
N ALA A 100 10.63 9.23 -2.40
CA ALA A 100 10.21 10.42 -3.12
C ALA A 100 10.69 10.35 -4.57
N LEU A 101 9.78 10.58 -5.51
CA LEU A 101 10.03 10.54 -6.95
C LEU A 101 10.01 11.95 -7.49
N ALA A 102 11.19 12.47 -7.82
CA ALA A 102 11.38 13.88 -8.19
C ALA A 102 11.12 14.19 -9.67
N SER A 103 10.85 13.20 -10.54
CA SER A 103 10.85 13.41 -11.99
C SER A 103 9.92 12.50 -12.81
N SER A 104 9.12 11.65 -12.15
CA SER A 104 8.27 10.65 -12.81
C SER A 104 6.85 10.63 -12.25
N VAL A 105 6.34 11.78 -11.81
CA VAL A 105 4.96 11.87 -11.33
C VAL A 105 4.02 11.67 -12.51
N PRO A 106 3.12 10.68 -12.45
CA PRO A 106 2.12 10.48 -13.49
C PRO A 106 1.32 11.74 -13.77
N ALA A 107 1.02 11.98 -15.05
CA ALA A 107 0.28 13.17 -15.48
C ALA A 107 -1.14 13.26 -14.88
N ASP A 108 -1.74 12.12 -14.53
CA ASP A 108 -3.07 12.03 -13.93
C ASP A 108 -3.06 11.15 -12.66
N LEU A 109 -2.83 11.79 -11.52
CA LEU A 109 -2.85 11.14 -10.20
C LEU A 109 -4.22 10.59 -9.83
N SER A 110 -5.30 11.18 -10.36
CA SER A 110 -6.68 10.73 -10.07
C SER A 110 -6.99 9.35 -10.66
N LYS A 111 -6.15 8.89 -11.59
CA LYS A 111 -6.24 7.55 -12.21
C LYS A 111 -5.00 6.71 -11.96
N THR A 112 -4.12 7.16 -11.07
CA THR A 112 -2.91 6.42 -10.70
C THR A 112 -3.21 5.50 -9.53
N SER A 113 -2.80 4.23 -9.65
CA SER A 113 -2.83 3.26 -8.57
C SER A 113 -1.42 2.96 -8.07
N VAL A 114 -1.33 2.59 -6.79
CA VAL A 114 -0.10 2.12 -6.15
C VAL A 114 -0.36 0.77 -5.51
N ASP A 115 0.48 -0.20 -5.85
CA ASP A 115 0.49 -1.48 -5.17
C ASP A 115 1.72 -1.56 -4.27
N ILE A 116 1.53 -1.85 -2.99
CA ILE A 116 2.62 -2.01 -2.03
C ILE A 116 2.92 -3.49 -1.89
N THR A 117 4.17 -3.88 -2.09
CA THR A 117 4.64 -5.24 -1.81
C THR A 117 5.66 -5.21 -0.68
N ALA A 118 5.39 -5.99 0.37
CA ALA A 118 6.35 -6.30 1.43
C ALA A 118 6.79 -7.76 1.32
N GLU A 119 8.10 -7.98 1.23
CA GLU A 119 8.72 -9.30 1.21
C GLU A 119 9.38 -9.57 2.57
N PHE A 120 9.16 -10.77 3.12
CA PHE A 120 9.62 -11.14 4.46
C PHE A 120 10.66 -12.26 4.44
N LYS A 121 11.38 -12.43 5.56
CA LYS A 121 12.50 -13.38 5.65
C LYS A 121 12.11 -14.84 5.50
N ASP A 122 10.86 -15.19 5.75
CA ASP A 122 10.33 -16.54 5.50
C ASP A 122 9.96 -16.79 4.03
N GLY A 123 10.18 -15.80 3.16
CA GLY A 123 9.86 -15.85 1.73
C GLY A 123 8.41 -15.45 1.40
N SER A 124 7.58 -15.15 2.41
CA SER A 124 6.23 -14.67 2.18
C SER A 124 6.22 -13.27 1.58
N LYS A 125 5.17 -12.99 0.80
CA LYS A 125 4.91 -11.67 0.21
C LYS A 125 3.50 -11.24 0.58
N VAL A 126 3.38 -10.02 1.07
CA VAL A 126 2.09 -9.38 1.31
C VAL A 126 1.99 -8.23 0.33
N VAL A 127 0.88 -8.21 -0.42
CA VAL A 127 0.59 -7.16 -1.39
C VAL A 127 -0.68 -6.44 -0.96
N ASP A 128 -0.58 -5.12 -0.90
CA ASP A 128 -1.71 -4.21 -0.75
C ASP A 128 -1.95 -3.55 -2.10
N GLU A 129 -2.98 -4.00 -2.80
CA GLU A 129 -3.21 -3.74 -4.22
C GLU A 129 -4.23 -2.62 -4.46
N TYR A 130 -4.12 -1.96 -5.62
CA TYR A 130 -5.09 -1.01 -6.15
C TYR A 130 -5.36 0.22 -5.28
N ASN A 131 -4.33 0.75 -4.60
CA ASN A 131 -4.49 1.99 -3.84
C ASN A 131 -4.51 3.20 -4.78
N LEU A 132 -5.70 3.76 -5.02
CA LEU A 132 -5.87 4.97 -5.83
C LEU A 132 -5.34 6.20 -5.10
N LEU A 133 -4.58 7.04 -5.81
CA LEU A 133 -4.02 8.30 -5.29
C LEU A 133 -5.03 9.46 -5.29
N THR A 134 -6.32 9.18 -5.43
CA THR A 134 -7.43 10.15 -5.58
C THR A 134 -7.63 11.11 -4.40
N PHE A 135 -6.93 10.92 -3.28
CA PHE A 135 -7.13 11.68 -2.03
C PHE A 135 -6.00 12.68 -1.71
N LEU A 136 -5.10 12.97 -2.65
CA LEU A 136 -3.92 13.83 -2.38
C LEU A 136 -4.07 15.29 -2.84
N GLY A 137 -5.30 15.73 -3.08
CA GLY A 137 -5.66 17.11 -3.41
C GLY A 137 -6.09 17.93 -2.20
#